data_AF-A0A4R1ZEU0-F1
#
_entry.id   AF-A0A4R1ZEU0-F1
#
_cell.length_a   1.000
_cell.length_b   1.000
_cell.length_c   1.000
_cell.angle_alpha   90.00
_cell.angle_beta   90.00
_cell.angle_gamma   90.00
#
_symmetry.space_group_name_H-M   'P 1'
#
loop_
_entity.id
_entity.type
_entity.pdbx_description
1 polymer ?
#
loop_
_entity_poly.entity_id
_entity_poly.type
_entity_poly.pdbx_seq_one_letter_code
_entity_poly.pdbx_strand_id
1 'polypeptide(L)'
;MAVFIFIAVVVILLVVLFFGLYPVFGGKPGEQTLARMKRSPHYSNGKFENVLPSEMSMSLRENLGLLLEFARGNKLASPEKELAVIPLHPQSFKDKAAGQAKVTWFGHSALLLELDGKRLLLDPMLGRAPSPIPWIGGKRFSASLPIEIEELPAIDAVLLSHDHYDHLDYGSIKRLKDKVGRFFVPLGVAAHLERWGVAPDRIEEFHWWEETVWEGIHMACTPARHFSGRGLTGRNGTLWCSWVLHGREARIFFSGDSGYGPHFRQIGDQYGPFDLTLMECGQYDKRWAAIHMMPEESVQAHLDVKGDVMIPIHWGAFRLAMHDWRDPAERALKKARELGAKLATPRIGEPVPIGTGTYPSDEWWRS
;
A
#
# COMPACT_ATOMS: atom_id res chain seq x y z
N MET A 1 42.77 19.37 12.46
CA MET A 1 42.48 18.73 11.16
C MET A 1 42.30 17.21 11.28
N ALA A 2 43.27 16.47 11.85
CA ALA A 2 43.17 15.01 12.02
C ALA A 2 41.95 14.53 12.83
N VAL A 3 41.59 15.22 13.91
CA VAL A 3 40.40 14.88 14.73
C VAL A 3 39.09 15.03 13.93
N PHE A 4 38.95 16.09 13.13
CA PHE A 4 37.77 16.29 12.29
C PHE A 4 37.65 15.23 11.19
N ILE A 5 38.78 14.85 10.56
CA ILE A 5 38.82 13.77 9.57
C ILE A 5 38.43 12.44 10.23
N PHE A 6 38.98 12.14 11.40
CA PHE A 6 38.63 10.93 12.15
C PHE A 6 37.14 10.87 12.50
N ILE A 7 36.57 11.96 13.01
CA ILE A 7 35.13 12.05 13.31
C ILE A 7 34.30 11.82 12.04
N ALA A 8 34.66 12.46 10.92
CA ALA A 8 33.94 12.29 9.66
C ALA A 8 33.97 10.82 9.17
N VAL A 9 35.14 10.17 9.24
CA VAL A 9 35.29 8.75 8.87
C VAL A 9 34.44 7.85 9.77
N VAL A 10 34.44 8.08 11.08
CA VAL A 10 33.61 7.31 12.02
C VAL A 10 32.12 7.50 11.72
N VAL A 11 31.68 8.73 11.46
CA VAL A 11 30.28 9.01 11.10
C VAL A 11 29.89 8.30 9.80
N ILE A 12 30.73 8.38 8.76
CA ILE A 12 30.48 7.68 7.49
C ILE A 12 30.39 6.17 7.73
N LEU A 13 31.31 5.59 8.51
CA LEU A 13 31.29 4.17 8.84
C LEU A 13 30.01 3.79 9.57
N LEU A 14 29.58 4.55 10.57
CA LEU A 14 28.33 4.31 11.30
C LEU A 14 27.11 4.38 10.38
N VAL A 15 27.08 5.33 9.44
CA VAL A 15 26.01 5.43 8.43
C VAL A 15 26.01 4.19 7.53
N VAL A 16 27.16 3.78 7.01
CA VAL A 16 27.29 2.57 6.17
C VAL A 16 26.85 1.32 6.93
N LEU A 17 27.30 1.15 8.18
CA LEU A 17 26.91 0.04 9.03
C LEU A 17 25.41 0.06 9.34
N PHE A 18 24.82 1.23 9.58
CA PHE A 18 23.38 1.36 9.81
C PHE A 18 22.58 0.87 8.61
N PHE A 19 22.87 1.34 7.39
CA PHE A 19 22.17 0.90 6.18
C PHE A 19 22.46 -0.57 5.83
N GLY A 20 23.66 -1.07 6.11
CA GLY A 20 24.05 -2.45 5.83
C GLY A 20 23.47 -3.47 6.80
N LEU A 21 23.49 -3.18 8.10
CA LEU A 21 23.17 -4.14 9.15
C LEU A 21 21.73 -4.04 9.65
N TYR A 22 21.12 -2.86 9.62
CA TYR A 22 19.77 -2.69 10.15
C TYR A 22 18.76 -3.37 9.23
N PRO A 23 18.04 -4.43 9.69
CA PRO A 23 17.27 -5.29 8.80
C PRO A 23 16.11 -4.59 8.10
N VAL A 24 15.62 -3.48 8.65
CA VAL A 24 14.46 -2.72 8.13
C VAL A 24 14.59 -2.32 6.65
N PHE A 25 15.82 -2.17 6.17
CA PHE A 25 16.16 -1.82 4.79
C PHE A 25 15.99 -2.97 3.79
N GLY A 26 15.69 -4.19 4.26
CA GLY A 26 15.37 -5.34 3.41
C GLY A 26 16.57 -5.97 2.70
N GLY A 27 16.37 -7.10 2.02
CA GLY A 27 17.43 -7.82 1.30
C GLY A 27 17.62 -7.37 -0.15
N LYS A 28 18.53 -8.05 -0.86
CA LYS A 28 18.77 -7.89 -2.30
C LYS A 28 18.28 -9.14 -3.04
N PRO A 29 17.70 -9.00 -4.25
CA PRO A 29 17.21 -10.16 -5.01
C PRO A 29 18.31 -11.19 -5.30
N GLY A 30 17.97 -12.47 -5.19
CA GLY A 30 18.84 -13.58 -5.58
C GLY A 30 18.97 -13.70 -7.11
N GLU A 31 19.84 -14.60 -7.57
CA GLU A 31 20.16 -14.73 -9.01
C GLU A 31 18.95 -15.07 -9.87
N GLN A 32 18.05 -15.93 -9.40
CA GLN A 32 16.84 -16.32 -10.14
C GLN A 32 15.88 -15.14 -10.33
N THR A 33 15.59 -14.40 -9.26
CA THR A 33 14.78 -13.18 -9.33
C THR A 33 15.43 -12.13 -10.22
N LEU A 34 16.75 -11.89 -10.08
CA LEU A 34 17.48 -10.96 -10.95
C LEU A 34 17.41 -11.35 -12.42
N ALA A 35 17.48 -12.65 -12.75
CA ALA A 35 17.33 -13.12 -14.11
C ALA A 35 15.91 -12.87 -14.66
N ARG A 36 14.87 -13.03 -13.83
CA ARG A 36 13.49 -12.63 -14.19
C ARG A 36 13.37 -11.13 -14.41
N MET A 37 13.90 -10.31 -13.50
CA MET A 37 13.88 -8.85 -13.62
C MET A 37 14.55 -8.38 -14.91
N LYS A 38 15.76 -8.89 -15.23
CA LYS A 38 16.49 -8.54 -16.46
C LYS A 38 15.79 -8.92 -17.77
N ARG A 39 14.80 -9.83 -17.74
CA ARG A 39 13.99 -10.18 -18.91
C ARG A 39 12.80 -9.23 -19.11
N SER A 40 12.48 -8.40 -18.11
CA SER A 40 11.44 -7.40 -18.24
C SER A 40 11.84 -6.34 -19.27
N PRO A 41 10.94 -5.94 -20.19
CA PRO A 41 11.17 -4.81 -21.08
C PRO A 41 11.21 -3.47 -20.33
N HIS A 42 10.75 -3.44 -19.07
CA HIS A 42 10.70 -2.26 -18.21
C HIS A 42 11.80 -2.29 -17.14
N TYR A 43 12.83 -3.12 -17.30
CA TYR A 43 13.97 -3.14 -16.39
C TYR A 43 15.28 -2.82 -17.12
N SER A 44 15.87 -1.68 -16.78
CA SER A 44 17.10 -1.19 -17.40
C SER A 44 18.02 -0.56 -16.35
N ASN A 45 19.33 -0.67 -16.55
CA ASN A 45 20.34 -0.08 -15.66
C ASN A 45 20.15 -0.40 -14.17
N GLY A 46 19.66 -1.62 -13.87
CA GLY A 46 19.42 -2.07 -12.50
C GLY A 46 18.14 -1.54 -11.85
N LYS A 47 17.22 -0.96 -12.62
CA LYS A 47 16.00 -0.31 -12.14
C LYS A 47 14.80 -0.66 -13.01
N PHE A 48 13.62 -0.72 -12.38
CA PHE A 48 12.35 -0.69 -13.10
C PHE A 48 11.99 0.74 -13.54
N GLU A 49 11.30 0.81 -14.67
CA GLU A 49 10.79 2.04 -15.28
C GLU A 49 9.27 1.93 -15.46
N ASN A 50 8.57 3.05 -15.31
CA ASN A 50 7.13 3.08 -15.56
C ASN A 50 6.83 2.89 -17.05
N VAL A 51 5.69 2.25 -17.37
CA VAL A 51 5.21 2.13 -18.76
C VAL A 51 5.00 3.50 -19.38
N LEU A 52 4.43 4.44 -18.61
CA LEU A 52 4.40 5.86 -18.95
C LEU A 52 5.55 6.58 -18.26
N PRO A 53 6.32 7.43 -18.97
CA PRO A 53 7.34 8.27 -18.34
C PRO A 53 6.77 9.06 -17.16
N SER A 54 7.44 8.95 -16.01
CA SER A 54 7.10 9.65 -14.77
C SER A 54 8.29 10.48 -14.34
N GLU A 55 8.39 11.71 -14.86
CA GLU A 55 9.40 12.64 -14.38
C GLU A 55 8.98 13.23 -13.03
N MET A 56 9.84 13.05 -12.04
CA MET A 56 9.74 13.70 -10.72
C MET A 56 10.97 14.60 -10.46
N SER A 57 11.63 15.06 -11.52
CA SER A 57 12.81 15.90 -11.37
C SER A 57 12.40 17.30 -10.93
N MET A 58 12.69 17.62 -9.68
CA MET A 58 12.62 18.98 -9.15
C MET A 58 14.02 19.60 -9.13
N SER A 59 14.12 20.90 -9.41
CA SER A 59 15.34 21.67 -9.21
C SER A 59 15.74 21.71 -7.72
N LEU A 60 17.00 22.03 -7.43
CA LEU A 60 17.48 22.18 -6.05
C LEU A 60 16.69 23.22 -5.25
N ARG A 61 16.25 24.30 -5.92
CA ARG A 61 15.45 25.36 -5.29
C ARG A 61 14.05 24.87 -4.93
N GLU A 62 13.41 24.11 -5.82
CA GLU A 62 12.10 23.50 -5.56
C GLU A 62 12.18 22.46 -4.44
N ASN A 63 13.22 21.63 -4.43
CA ASN A 63 13.47 20.69 -3.33
C ASN A 63 13.65 21.41 -1.98
N LEU A 64 14.42 22.51 -1.96
CA LEU A 64 14.58 23.31 -0.73
C LEU A 64 13.26 23.97 -0.30
N GLY A 65 12.47 24.48 -1.26
CA GLY A 65 11.14 25.00 -1.00
C GLY A 65 10.20 23.95 -0.39
N LEU A 66 10.20 22.74 -0.96
CA LEU A 66 9.42 21.60 -0.47
C LEU A 66 9.82 21.22 0.97
N LEU A 67 11.12 21.15 1.26
CA LEU A 67 11.61 20.88 2.62
C LEU A 67 11.14 21.94 3.62
N LEU A 68 11.16 23.22 3.22
CA LEU A 68 10.64 24.32 4.05
C LEU A 68 9.13 24.23 4.25
N GLU A 69 8.37 23.81 3.24
CA GLU A 69 6.92 23.55 3.37
C GLU A 69 6.63 22.41 4.34
N PHE A 70 7.32 21.28 4.20
CA PHE A 70 7.22 20.15 5.15
C PHE A 70 7.56 20.58 6.58
N ALA A 71 8.60 21.41 6.75
CA ALA A 71 9.02 21.93 8.04
C ALA A 71 8.04 22.93 8.63
N ARG A 72 7.46 23.82 7.81
CA ARG A 72 6.37 24.72 8.23
C ARG A 72 5.13 23.92 8.63
N GLY A 73 4.90 22.80 7.96
CA GLY A 73 3.79 21.92 8.22
C GLY A 73 2.45 22.50 7.76
N ASN A 74 1.43 21.65 7.80
CA ASN A 74 0.04 22.07 7.74
C ASN A 74 -0.62 21.63 9.05
N LYS A 75 -1.25 22.57 9.76
CA LYS A 75 -1.89 22.30 11.07
C LYS A 75 -3.06 21.31 10.95
N LEU A 76 -3.67 21.23 9.77
CA LEU A 76 -4.80 20.36 9.47
C LEU A 76 -4.37 19.06 8.77
N ALA A 77 -3.07 18.80 8.61
CA ALA A 77 -2.56 17.57 8.01
C ALA A 77 -2.54 16.36 8.98
N SER A 78 -2.95 16.58 10.22
CA SER A 78 -3.25 15.53 11.21
C SER A 78 -4.55 15.88 11.93
N PRO A 79 -5.30 14.90 12.45
CA PRO A 79 -6.48 15.18 13.27
C PRO A 79 -6.08 15.77 14.63
N GLU A 80 -6.96 16.61 15.18
CA GLU A 80 -6.75 17.22 16.50
C GLU A 80 -6.85 16.21 17.64
N LYS A 81 -7.64 15.14 17.43
CA LYS A 81 -7.82 14.03 18.35
C LYS A 81 -7.48 12.73 17.64
N GLU A 82 -7.12 11.71 18.42
CA GLU A 82 -6.89 10.39 17.87
C GLU A 82 -8.17 9.86 17.22
N LEU A 83 -8.05 9.24 16.05
CA LEU A 83 -9.20 8.68 15.35
C LEU A 83 -9.70 7.45 16.09
N ALA A 84 -11.03 7.39 16.28
CA ALA A 84 -11.69 6.24 16.86
C ALA A 84 -11.56 5.02 15.94
N VAL A 85 -11.40 3.85 16.54
CA VAL A 85 -11.38 2.56 15.83
C VAL A 85 -12.53 1.69 16.33
N ILE A 86 -13.14 0.94 15.42
CA ILE A 86 -14.09 -0.12 15.76
C ILE A 86 -13.26 -1.37 16.08
N PRO A 87 -13.33 -1.91 17.31
CA PRO A 87 -12.56 -3.08 17.67
C PRO A 87 -13.08 -4.33 16.95
N LEU A 88 -12.16 -5.14 16.43
CA LEU A 88 -12.42 -6.48 15.92
C LEU A 88 -12.06 -7.47 17.01
N HIS A 89 -13.00 -8.34 17.35
CA HIS A 89 -12.78 -9.37 18.36
C HIS A 89 -12.37 -10.69 17.70
N PRO A 90 -11.44 -11.48 18.27
CA PRO A 90 -11.04 -12.78 17.74
C PRO A 90 -12.22 -13.73 17.46
N GLN A 91 -13.30 -13.61 18.23
CA GLN A 91 -14.54 -14.35 18.08
C GLN A 91 -15.24 -14.06 16.74
N SER A 92 -15.10 -12.85 16.20
CA SER A 92 -15.69 -12.44 14.92
C SER A 92 -15.11 -13.21 13.71
N PHE A 93 -14.02 -13.95 13.90
CA PHE A 93 -13.38 -14.80 12.88
C PHE A 93 -13.68 -16.30 13.04
N LYS A 94 -14.45 -16.70 14.05
CA LYS A 94 -14.75 -18.12 14.30
C LYS A 94 -15.79 -18.67 13.32
N ASP A 95 -16.69 -17.82 12.86
CA ASP A 95 -17.68 -18.17 11.85
C ASP A 95 -17.03 -18.13 10.48
N LYS A 96 -16.39 -19.24 10.07
CA LYS A 96 -16.07 -19.53 8.66
C LYS A 96 -17.35 -19.77 7.83
N ALA A 97 -18.48 -19.21 8.22
CA ALA A 97 -19.74 -19.42 7.54
C ALA A 97 -19.57 -18.89 6.11
N ALA A 98 -19.48 -19.84 5.18
CA ALA A 98 -19.43 -19.60 3.76
C ALA A 98 -20.57 -18.67 3.36
N GLY A 99 -20.28 -17.60 2.61
CA GLY A 99 -21.34 -16.93 1.85
C GLY A 99 -21.28 -15.42 1.74
N GLN A 100 -20.31 -14.71 2.33
CA GLN A 100 -20.24 -13.26 2.13
C GLN A 100 -18.81 -12.72 2.19
N ALA A 101 -18.29 -12.34 1.03
CA ALA A 101 -17.05 -11.58 0.93
C ALA A 101 -17.20 -10.24 1.67
N LYS A 102 -16.16 -9.84 2.40
CA LYS A 102 -16.12 -8.54 3.09
C LYS A 102 -14.70 -8.05 3.25
N VAL A 103 -14.55 -6.74 3.41
CA VAL A 103 -13.27 -6.10 3.67
C VAL A 103 -13.33 -5.26 4.94
N THR A 104 -12.28 -5.28 5.75
CA THR A 104 -12.12 -4.39 6.89
C THR A 104 -10.88 -3.53 6.70
N TRP A 105 -11.05 -2.22 6.82
CA TRP A 105 -9.98 -1.24 6.62
C TRP A 105 -9.29 -0.87 7.95
N PHE A 106 -7.96 -0.89 7.98
CA PHE A 106 -7.14 -0.59 9.17
C PHE A 106 -6.56 0.84 9.14
N GLY A 107 -7.01 1.68 8.20
CA GLY A 107 -6.39 2.96 7.88
C GLY A 107 -5.24 2.81 6.88
N HIS A 108 -4.92 3.88 6.16
CA HIS A 108 -3.93 3.88 5.06
C HIS A 108 -4.30 2.88 3.97
N SER A 109 -3.38 2.05 3.51
CA SER A 109 -3.60 0.98 2.55
C SER A 109 -3.61 -0.42 3.16
N ALA A 110 -3.76 -0.53 4.49
CA ALA A 110 -3.84 -1.81 5.19
C ALA A 110 -5.30 -2.32 5.25
N LEU A 111 -5.56 -3.49 4.67
CA LEU A 111 -6.90 -4.09 4.65
C LEU A 111 -6.85 -5.58 4.99
N LEU A 112 -7.90 -6.07 5.65
CA LEU A 112 -8.20 -7.49 5.78
C LEU A 112 -9.39 -7.83 4.87
N LEU A 113 -9.14 -8.62 3.84
CA LEU A 113 -10.14 -9.15 2.93
C LEU A 113 -10.49 -10.59 3.34
N GLU A 114 -11.78 -10.85 3.55
CA GLU A 114 -12.31 -12.21 3.62
C GLU A 114 -13.02 -12.51 2.30
N LEU A 115 -12.49 -13.45 1.51
CA LEU A 115 -12.95 -13.80 0.17
C LEU A 115 -12.88 -15.31 -0.02
N ASP A 116 -13.98 -15.95 -0.42
CA ASP A 116 -14.03 -17.40 -0.70
C ASP A 116 -13.58 -18.25 0.50
N GLY A 117 -13.84 -17.77 1.72
CA GLY A 117 -13.42 -18.40 2.98
C GLY A 117 -11.93 -18.28 3.30
N LYS A 118 -11.18 -17.45 2.56
CA LYS A 118 -9.77 -17.11 2.81
C LYS A 118 -9.64 -15.73 3.44
N ARG A 119 -8.61 -15.55 4.25
CA ARG A 119 -8.20 -14.27 4.84
C ARG A 119 -6.94 -13.77 4.16
N LEU A 120 -7.06 -12.63 3.50
CA LEU A 120 -5.98 -11.98 2.79
C LEU A 120 -5.71 -10.62 3.45
N LEU A 121 -4.45 -10.35 3.82
CA LEU A 121 -4.03 -9.00 4.17
C LEU A 121 -3.43 -8.32 2.95
N LEU A 122 -3.86 -7.09 2.68
CA LEU A 122 -3.31 -6.23 1.63
C LEU A 122 -2.48 -5.15 2.29
N ASP A 123 -1.22 -4.99 1.87
CA ASP A 123 -0.25 -4.00 2.38
C ASP A 123 -0.34 -3.77 3.90
N PRO A 124 -0.05 -4.79 4.73
CA PRO A 124 -0.29 -4.75 6.17
C PRO A 124 0.72 -3.87 6.92
N MET A 125 0.71 -2.57 6.65
CA MET A 125 1.31 -1.53 7.48
C MET A 125 0.47 -1.36 8.74
N LEU A 126 0.72 -2.20 9.75
CA LEU A 126 0.06 -2.20 11.05
C LEU A 126 0.91 -1.52 12.14
N GLY A 127 2.12 -1.07 11.78
CA GLY A 127 3.00 -0.32 12.66
C GLY A 127 2.46 1.05 13.08
N ARG A 128 3.15 1.66 14.04
CA ARG A 128 2.83 2.99 14.58
C ARG A 128 3.34 4.14 13.71
N ALA A 129 4.34 3.90 12.85
CA ALA A 129 4.98 4.93 12.03
C ALA A 129 5.58 4.30 10.75
N PRO A 130 5.33 4.85 9.56
CA PRO A 130 5.81 4.33 8.27
C PRO A 130 7.25 4.78 8.01
N SER A 131 8.18 4.36 8.86
CA SER A 131 9.57 4.80 8.79
C SER A 131 10.52 3.73 9.29
N PRO A 132 11.74 3.64 8.72
CA PRO A 132 12.80 2.80 9.28
C PRO A 132 13.16 3.22 10.72
N ILE A 133 12.92 4.48 11.07
CA ILE A 133 13.17 5.06 12.39
C ILE A 133 11.84 5.60 12.94
N PRO A 134 11.06 4.79 13.68
CA PRO A 134 9.68 5.10 14.03
C PRO A 134 9.47 6.41 14.79
N TRP A 135 10.46 6.90 15.54
CA TRP A 135 10.35 8.17 16.26
C TRP A 135 10.42 9.42 15.35
N ILE A 136 10.83 9.28 14.09
CA ILE A 136 10.91 10.38 13.09
C ILE A 136 9.72 10.34 12.11
N GLY A 137 9.10 9.17 11.93
CA GLY A 137 8.14 8.89 10.85
C GLY A 137 6.72 9.42 10.99
N GLY A 138 6.44 10.26 12.00
CA GLY A 138 5.07 10.62 12.37
C GLY A 138 4.30 9.43 12.95
N LYS A 139 3.36 9.71 13.85
CA LYS A 139 2.54 8.67 14.48
C LYS A 139 1.29 8.41 13.64
N ARG A 140 0.81 7.18 13.67
CA ARG A 140 -0.54 6.82 13.26
C ARG A 140 -1.56 7.73 13.95
N PHE A 141 -2.61 8.11 13.24
CA PHE A 141 -3.69 8.97 13.75
C PHE A 141 -4.56 8.28 14.79
N SER A 142 -4.69 6.95 14.76
CA SER A 142 -5.32 6.17 15.82
C SER A 142 -4.28 5.71 16.86
N ALA A 143 -4.69 5.63 18.13
CA ALA A 143 -3.86 5.10 19.21
C ALA A 143 -3.67 3.58 19.13
N SER A 144 -4.71 2.87 18.69
CA SER A 144 -4.74 1.41 18.57
C SER A 144 -5.13 0.97 17.15
N LEU A 145 -4.88 -0.31 16.88
CA LEU A 145 -5.44 -0.99 15.71
C LEU A 145 -6.85 -1.51 16.04
N PRO A 146 -7.67 -1.83 15.01
CA PRO A 146 -8.91 -2.59 15.22
C PRO A 146 -8.69 -3.90 15.98
N ILE A 147 -7.57 -4.58 15.75
CA ILE A 147 -7.13 -5.79 16.45
C ILE A 147 -5.61 -5.84 16.45
N GLU A 148 -5.02 -6.30 17.55
CA GLU A 148 -3.58 -6.48 17.64
C GLU A 148 -3.10 -7.67 16.79
N ILE A 149 -1.87 -7.60 16.28
CA ILE A 149 -1.34 -8.63 15.36
C ILE A 149 -1.30 -10.01 16.02
N GLU A 150 -1.04 -10.07 17.33
CA GLU A 150 -1.02 -11.30 18.10
C GLU A 150 -2.40 -11.97 18.18
N GLU A 151 -3.46 -11.16 18.15
CA GLU A 151 -4.85 -11.61 18.25
C GLU A 151 -5.49 -11.94 16.89
N LEU A 152 -4.84 -11.54 15.78
CA LEU A 152 -5.27 -11.93 14.45
C LEU A 152 -5.32 -13.47 14.31
N PRO A 153 -6.33 -14.00 13.61
CA PRO A 153 -6.39 -15.42 13.28
C PRO A 153 -5.26 -15.80 12.32
N ALA A 154 -5.20 -17.08 11.93
CA ALA A 154 -4.37 -17.47 10.80
C ALA A 154 -4.77 -16.66 9.55
N ILE A 155 -3.75 -16.18 8.84
CA ILE A 155 -3.89 -15.41 7.61
C ILE A 155 -3.47 -16.32 6.46
N ASP A 156 -4.37 -16.57 5.52
CA ASP A 156 -4.08 -17.50 4.42
C ASP A 156 -3.06 -16.89 3.46
N ALA A 157 -3.17 -15.59 3.16
CA ALA A 157 -2.24 -14.88 2.29
C ALA A 157 -1.98 -13.42 2.69
N VAL A 158 -0.82 -12.91 2.31
CA VAL A 158 -0.51 -11.47 2.28
C VAL A 158 -0.20 -11.09 0.84
N LEU A 159 -0.77 -9.99 0.37
CA LEU A 159 -0.44 -9.37 -0.91
C LEU A 159 0.25 -8.03 -0.66
N LEU A 160 1.36 -7.81 -1.35
CA LEU A 160 2.10 -6.55 -1.29
C LEU A 160 2.06 -5.85 -2.64
N SER A 161 1.77 -4.56 -2.67
CA SER A 161 1.78 -3.75 -3.88
C SER A 161 3.20 -3.31 -4.26
N HIS A 162 4.02 -2.90 -3.28
CA HIS A 162 5.39 -2.43 -3.47
C HIS A 162 6.14 -2.38 -2.12
N ASP A 163 7.38 -1.88 -2.14
CA ASP A 163 8.31 -1.98 -1.02
C ASP A 163 8.42 -0.73 -0.14
N HIS A 164 7.55 0.28 -0.24
CA HIS A 164 7.66 1.46 0.64
C HIS A 164 7.29 1.13 2.09
N TYR A 165 7.74 1.97 3.02
CA TYR A 165 7.59 1.73 4.46
C TYR A 165 6.15 1.79 4.96
N ASP A 166 5.28 2.51 4.28
CA ASP A 166 3.85 2.64 4.57
C ASP A 166 2.99 1.53 3.95
N HIS A 167 3.59 0.60 3.20
CA HIS A 167 2.93 -0.58 2.61
C HIS A 167 3.55 -1.88 3.10
N LEU A 168 4.88 -1.92 3.13
CA LEU A 168 5.69 -3.03 3.59
C LEU A 168 6.39 -2.66 4.91
N ASP A 169 5.74 -2.98 6.02
CA ASP A 169 6.26 -2.71 7.35
C ASP A 169 7.06 -3.87 7.92
N TYR A 170 8.32 -3.62 8.25
CA TYR A 170 9.19 -4.61 8.88
C TYR A 170 8.59 -5.14 10.19
N GLY A 171 8.05 -4.27 11.04
CA GLY A 171 7.50 -4.65 12.33
C GLY A 171 6.29 -5.58 12.20
N SER A 172 5.39 -5.23 11.28
CA SER A 172 4.20 -6.02 10.97
C SER A 172 4.57 -7.38 10.38
N ILE A 173 5.46 -7.44 9.37
CA ILE A 173 5.88 -8.71 8.77
C ILE A 173 6.55 -9.62 9.82
N LYS A 174 7.40 -9.08 10.70
CA LYS A 174 8.07 -9.87 11.74
C LYS A 174 7.09 -10.51 12.72
N ARG A 175 5.97 -9.86 13.01
CA ARG A 175 4.91 -10.37 13.90
C ARG A 175 3.92 -11.29 13.16
N LEU A 176 3.73 -11.08 11.85
CA LEU A 176 2.79 -11.84 11.02
C LEU A 176 3.37 -13.13 10.43
N LYS A 177 4.68 -13.18 10.11
CA LYS A 177 5.27 -14.22 9.24
C LYS A 177 4.92 -15.67 9.59
N ASP A 178 4.77 -15.98 10.87
CA ASP A 178 4.50 -17.34 11.35
C ASP A 178 2.99 -17.67 11.35
N LYS A 179 2.12 -16.65 11.24
CA LYS A 179 0.66 -16.77 11.07
C LYS A 179 0.21 -16.78 9.60
N VAL A 180 1.11 -16.44 8.67
CA VAL A 180 0.81 -16.29 7.23
C VAL A 180 1.16 -17.57 6.46
N GLY A 181 0.21 -18.04 5.66
CA GLY A 181 0.39 -19.18 4.75
C GLY A 181 1.23 -18.86 3.52
N ARG A 182 0.87 -17.80 2.77
CA ARG A 182 1.54 -17.37 1.53
C ARG A 182 1.76 -15.86 1.46
N PHE A 183 2.78 -15.45 0.71
CA PHE A 183 3.04 -14.06 0.34
C PHE A 183 3.07 -13.95 -1.19
N PHE A 184 2.23 -13.09 -1.76
CA PHE A 184 2.23 -12.77 -3.19
C PHE A 184 2.74 -11.33 -3.34
N VAL A 185 3.84 -11.17 -4.09
CA VAL A 185 4.58 -9.90 -4.12
C VAL A 185 5.09 -9.59 -5.53
N PRO A 186 5.35 -8.33 -5.88
CA PRO A 186 5.98 -8.01 -7.15
C PRO A 186 7.48 -8.38 -7.13
N LEU A 187 8.06 -8.58 -8.31
CA LEU A 187 9.47 -8.97 -8.49
C LEU A 187 10.45 -8.12 -7.67
N GLY A 188 11.34 -8.79 -6.94
CA GLY A 188 12.39 -8.21 -6.12
C GLY A 188 11.98 -8.01 -4.66
N VAL A 189 10.69 -7.96 -4.34
CA VAL A 189 10.19 -7.75 -2.96
C VAL A 189 10.42 -8.97 -2.07
N ALA A 190 10.49 -10.19 -2.63
CA ALA A 190 10.74 -11.40 -1.83
C ALA A 190 12.03 -11.30 -1.01
N ALA A 191 13.07 -10.65 -1.57
CA ALA A 191 14.34 -10.46 -0.90
C ALA A 191 14.22 -9.77 0.47
N HIS A 192 13.26 -8.86 0.62
CA HIS A 192 12.99 -8.20 1.90
C HIS A 192 12.37 -9.18 2.90
N LEU A 193 11.36 -9.94 2.48
CA LEU A 193 10.68 -10.94 3.29
C LEU A 193 11.63 -12.06 3.75
N GLU A 194 12.46 -12.57 2.84
CA GLU A 194 13.48 -13.58 3.13
C GLU A 194 14.49 -13.07 4.17
N ARG A 195 15.00 -11.84 4.02
CA ARG A 195 15.89 -11.22 5.01
C ARG A 195 15.24 -11.12 6.39
N TRP A 196 13.92 -11.01 6.45
CA TRP A 196 13.17 -10.91 7.71
C TRP A 196 12.75 -12.29 8.27
N GLY A 197 13.10 -13.36 7.56
CA GLY A 197 12.93 -14.74 7.98
C GLY A 197 11.59 -15.34 7.60
N VAL A 198 10.96 -14.86 6.52
CA VAL A 198 9.90 -15.58 5.80
C VAL A 198 10.57 -16.67 4.97
N ALA A 199 10.01 -17.89 4.99
CA ALA A 199 10.57 -19.01 4.24
C ALA A 199 10.35 -18.81 2.72
N PRO A 200 11.37 -18.99 1.86
CA PRO A 200 11.26 -18.73 0.43
C PRO A 200 10.13 -19.51 -0.28
N ASP A 201 9.84 -20.72 0.17
CA ASP A 201 8.77 -21.58 -0.36
C ASP A 201 7.35 -21.06 -0.09
N ARG A 202 7.21 -20.05 0.78
CA ARG A 202 5.95 -19.34 1.05
C ARG A 202 5.78 -18.07 0.21
N ILE A 203 6.77 -17.65 -0.55
CA ILE A 203 6.76 -16.40 -1.30
C ILE A 203 6.65 -16.69 -2.80
N GLU A 204 5.75 -16.01 -3.48
CA GLU A 204 5.62 -16.05 -4.92
C GLU A 204 5.75 -14.64 -5.49
N GLU A 205 6.65 -14.47 -6.47
CA GLU A 205 6.95 -13.18 -7.08
C GLU A 205 6.36 -13.05 -8.48
N PHE A 206 5.80 -11.89 -8.79
CA PHE A 206 5.11 -11.62 -10.04
C PHE A 206 5.67 -10.41 -10.78
N HIS A 207 5.76 -10.53 -12.09
CA HIS A 207 5.86 -9.40 -13.00
C HIS A 207 4.45 -8.88 -13.35
N TRP A 208 4.35 -7.66 -13.85
CA TRP A 208 3.11 -7.17 -14.45
C TRP A 208 2.55 -8.13 -15.49
N TRP A 209 1.24 -8.31 -15.42
CA TRP A 209 0.39 -9.20 -16.20
C TRP A 209 0.66 -10.69 -16.01
N GLU A 210 1.51 -11.07 -15.04
CA GLU A 210 1.56 -12.46 -14.60
C GLU A 210 0.36 -12.77 -13.69
N GLU A 211 -0.18 -13.96 -13.88
CA GLU A 211 -1.39 -14.43 -13.22
C GLU A 211 -1.10 -15.75 -12.50
N THR A 212 -1.90 -16.05 -11.48
CA THR A 212 -1.92 -17.35 -10.81
C THR A 212 -3.33 -17.69 -10.36
N VAL A 213 -3.57 -18.97 -10.08
CA VAL A 213 -4.80 -19.42 -9.40
C VAL A 213 -4.37 -20.10 -8.12
N TRP A 214 -4.72 -19.51 -6.99
CA TRP A 214 -4.39 -20.04 -5.66
C TRP A 214 -5.68 -20.34 -4.91
N GLU A 215 -5.88 -21.61 -4.55
CA GLU A 215 -7.03 -22.04 -3.76
C GLU A 215 -8.40 -21.63 -4.35
N GLY A 216 -8.47 -21.52 -5.68
CA GLY A 216 -9.69 -21.12 -6.40
C GLY A 216 -9.85 -19.61 -6.64
N ILE A 217 -8.96 -18.78 -6.10
CA ILE A 217 -8.94 -17.33 -6.35
C ILE A 217 -7.94 -17.08 -7.50
N HIS A 218 -8.44 -16.54 -8.61
CA HIS A 218 -7.59 -16.06 -9.70
C HIS A 218 -7.01 -14.70 -9.31
N MET A 219 -5.70 -14.54 -9.49
CA MET A 219 -4.98 -13.33 -9.11
C MET A 219 -4.11 -12.87 -10.26
N ALA A 220 -4.05 -11.56 -10.49
CA ALA A 220 -3.13 -10.97 -11.45
C ALA A 220 -2.36 -9.81 -10.81
N CYS A 221 -1.04 -9.81 -10.99
CA CYS A 221 -0.19 -8.67 -10.67
C CYS A 221 -0.28 -7.69 -11.84
N THR A 222 -1.00 -6.58 -11.69
CA THR A 222 -1.24 -5.63 -12.78
C THR A 222 -0.37 -4.38 -12.63
N PRO A 223 -0.14 -3.61 -13.72
CA PRO A 223 0.66 -2.39 -13.64
C PRO A 223 0.08 -1.35 -12.67
N ALA A 224 0.99 -0.60 -12.06
CA ALA A 224 0.73 0.65 -11.38
C ALA A 224 1.78 1.67 -11.85
N ARG A 225 1.46 2.96 -11.75
CA ARG A 225 2.40 4.04 -12.09
C ARG A 225 3.00 4.61 -10.82
N HIS A 226 4.08 4.02 -10.33
CA HIS A 226 4.67 4.39 -9.05
C HIS A 226 6.21 4.19 -9.06
N PHE A 227 6.81 3.97 -7.90
CA PHE A 227 8.22 3.71 -7.74
C PHE A 227 8.47 2.81 -6.53
N SER A 228 9.74 2.48 -6.26
CA SER A 228 10.11 1.67 -5.09
C SER A 228 11.40 2.16 -4.45
N GLY A 229 11.66 1.76 -3.21
CA GLY A 229 12.93 1.92 -2.53
C GLY A 229 12.83 2.09 -1.01
N ARG A 230 13.77 1.46 -0.30
CA ARG A 230 13.83 1.50 1.18
C ARG A 230 15.07 2.20 1.73
N GLY A 231 16.13 2.41 0.95
CA GLY A 231 17.39 2.97 1.43
C GLY A 231 17.91 4.14 0.58
N LEU A 232 19.14 4.58 0.88
CA LEU A 232 19.85 5.60 0.07
C LEU A 232 20.17 5.12 -1.35
N THR A 233 20.21 3.80 -1.55
CA THR A 233 20.48 3.15 -2.83
C THR A 233 19.35 2.17 -3.13
N GLY A 234 19.16 1.82 -4.41
CA GLY A 234 18.15 0.84 -4.81
C GLY A 234 16.77 1.41 -5.09
N ARG A 235 16.64 2.73 -5.33
CA ARG A 235 15.41 3.30 -5.88
C ARG A 235 15.04 2.60 -7.19
N ASN A 236 13.79 2.13 -7.28
CA ASN A 236 13.23 1.31 -8.35
C ASN A 236 13.93 -0.05 -8.52
N GLY A 237 14.61 -0.55 -7.48
CA GLY A 237 15.29 -1.84 -7.52
C GLY A 237 14.35 -3.05 -7.42
N THR A 238 13.09 -2.82 -7.10
CA THR A 238 11.99 -3.79 -7.00
C THR A 238 10.80 -3.28 -7.81
N LEU A 239 9.92 -4.17 -8.24
CA LEU A 239 8.72 -3.82 -8.98
C LEU A 239 7.62 -3.33 -8.01
N TRP A 240 6.72 -2.49 -8.52
CA TRP A 240 5.49 -2.03 -7.85
C TRP A 240 4.29 -2.45 -8.70
N CYS A 241 3.13 -2.71 -8.11
CA CYS A 241 1.97 -3.22 -8.84
C CYS A 241 0.64 -2.86 -8.17
N SER A 242 -0.43 -3.09 -8.94
CA SER A 242 -1.79 -3.28 -8.44
C SER A 242 -2.14 -4.77 -8.48
N TRP A 243 -3.22 -5.15 -7.82
CA TRP A 243 -3.69 -6.54 -7.76
C TRP A 243 -5.14 -6.68 -8.21
N VAL A 244 -5.37 -7.69 -9.04
CA VAL A 244 -6.69 -8.23 -9.36
C VAL A 244 -6.90 -9.49 -8.54
N LEU A 245 -8.06 -9.62 -7.90
CA LEU A 245 -8.48 -10.78 -7.13
C LEU A 245 -9.88 -11.21 -7.59
N HIS A 246 -9.98 -12.35 -8.25
CA HIS A 246 -11.23 -12.92 -8.73
C HIS A 246 -11.56 -14.19 -7.93
N GLY A 247 -12.41 -14.02 -6.92
CA GLY A 247 -13.04 -15.14 -6.21
C GLY A 247 -14.37 -15.54 -6.85
N ARG A 248 -15.02 -16.54 -6.27
CA ARG A 248 -16.39 -16.93 -6.60
C ARG A 248 -17.42 -15.98 -6.00
N GLU A 249 -17.11 -15.40 -4.84
CA GLU A 249 -18.01 -14.50 -4.11
C GLU A 249 -17.95 -13.05 -4.64
N ALA A 250 -16.77 -12.58 -5.06
CA ALA A 250 -16.57 -11.21 -5.53
C ALA A 250 -15.27 -11.04 -6.34
N ARG A 251 -15.22 -9.99 -7.15
CA ARG A 251 -14.04 -9.49 -7.86
C ARG A 251 -13.56 -8.19 -7.27
N ILE A 252 -12.29 -8.16 -6.86
CA ILE A 252 -11.68 -7.04 -6.16
C ILE A 252 -10.51 -6.50 -6.98
N PHE A 253 -10.43 -5.18 -7.10
CA PHE A 253 -9.24 -4.49 -7.57
C PHE A 253 -8.58 -3.74 -6.42
N PHE A 254 -7.28 -3.94 -6.22
CA PHE A 254 -6.46 -3.23 -5.25
C PHE A 254 -5.39 -2.42 -5.97
N SER A 255 -5.50 -1.10 -5.93
CA SER A 255 -4.64 -0.22 -6.74
C SER A 255 -3.17 -0.16 -6.28
N GLY A 256 -2.89 -0.48 -5.01
CA GLY A 256 -1.62 -0.06 -4.40
C GLY A 256 -1.51 1.47 -4.42
N ASP A 257 -0.31 1.97 -4.69
CA ASP A 257 -0.10 3.38 -4.99
C ASP A 257 0.14 3.56 -6.49
N SER A 258 -0.48 4.58 -7.09
CA SER A 258 -0.38 4.76 -8.53
C SER A 258 -0.81 6.16 -8.96
N GLY A 259 0.00 6.82 -9.78
CA GLY A 259 -0.47 7.93 -10.59
C GLY A 259 -1.54 7.49 -11.60
N TYR A 260 -2.35 8.43 -12.06
CA TYR A 260 -3.37 8.17 -13.07
C TYR A 260 -2.73 7.82 -14.43
N GLY A 261 -3.39 6.95 -15.20
CA GLY A 261 -2.91 6.48 -16.50
C GLY A 261 -3.84 5.50 -17.21
N PRO A 262 -3.52 5.15 -18.48
CA PRO A 262 -4.33 4.27 -19.33
C PRO A 262 -4.35 2.82 -18.84
N HIS A 263 -3.43 2.42 -17.95
CA HIS A 263 -3.38 1.08 -17.38
C HIS A 263 -4.68 0.73 -16.64
N PHE A 264 -5.34 1.69 -15.98
CA PHE A 264 -6.62 1.44 -15.32
C PHE A 264 -7.71 0.98 -16.29
N ARG A 265 -7.83 1.64 -17.45
CA ARG A 265 -8.77 1.22 -18.49
C ARG A 265 -8.40 -0.13 -19.08
N GLN A 266 -7.11 -0.40 -19.31
CA GLN A 266 -6.63 -1.70 -19.77
C GLN A 266 -6.99 -2.82 -18.79
N ILE A 267 -6.80 -2.59 -17.49
CA ILE A 267 -7.18 -3.51 -16.43
C ILE A 267 -8.70 -3.74 -16.42
N GLY A 268 -9.50 -2.67 -16.52
CA GLY A 268 -10.97 -2.78 -16.60
C GLY A 268 -11.48 -3.48 -17.86
N ASP A 269 -10.76 -3.36 -18.98
CA ASP A 269 -11.07 -4.08 -20.22
C ASP A 269 -10.72 -5.56 -20.15
N GLN A 270 -9.65 -5.93 -19.44
CA GLN A 270 -9.20 -7.32 -19.33
C GLN A 270 -9.90 -8.10 -18.20
N TYR A 271 -10.10 -7.47 -17.04
CA TYR A 271 -10.51 -8.17 -15.82
C TYR A 271 -11.86 -7.70 -15.26
N GLY A 272 -12.28 -6.48 -15.58
CA GLY A 272 -13.53 -5.90 -15.09
C GLY A 272 -14.78 -6.61 -15.62
N PRO A 273 -15.97 -6.26 -15.08
CA PRO A 273 -16.18 -5.33 -13.97
C PRO A 273 -15.74 -5.89 -12.62
N PHE A 274 -15.48 -5.00 -11.66
CA PHE A 274 -15.14 -5.35 -10.27
C PHE A 274 -16.29 -5.01 -9.33
N ASP A 275 -16.58 -5.88 -8.38
CA ASP A 275 -17.58 -5.62 -7.34
C ASP A 275 -17.08 -4.56 -6.36
N LEU A 276 -15.78 -4.59 -6.03
CA LEU A 276 -15.13 -3.64 -5.13
C LEU A 276 -13.79 -3.17 -5.69
N THR A 277 -13.54 -1.86 -5.62
CA THR A 277 -12.21 -1.30 -5.90
C THR A 277 -11.66 -0.57 -4.68
N LEU A 278 -10.42 -0.88 -4.32
CA LEU A 278 -9.66 -0.29 -3.24
C LEU A 278 -8.65 0.69 -3.86
N MET A 279 -9.00 1.97 -3.86
CA MET A 279 -8.33 2.99 -4.65
C MET A 279 -7.54 3.96 -3.77
N GLU A 280 -6.23 4.07 -4.01
CA GLU A 280 -5.41 5.16 -3.46
C GLU A 280 -6.14 6.50 -3.63
N CYS A 281 -6.19 7.30 -2.57
CA CYS A 281 -6.87 8.59 -2.57
C CYS A 281 -6.11 9.67 -1.77
N GLY A 282 -4.99 9.31 -1.14
CA GLY A 282 -4.25 10.17 -0.23
C GLY A 282 -2.85 10.50 -0.72
N GLN A 283 -2.12 11.25 0.11
CA GLN A 283 -0.71 11.60 -0.04
C GLN A 283 -0.33 12.27 -1.38
N TYR A 284 -1.30 12.90 -2.03
CA TYR A 284 -1.12 13.56 -3.33
C TYR A 284 -0.53 14.97 -3.19
N ASP A 285 0.08 15.42 -4.28
CA ASP A 285 0.40 16.81 -4.58
C ASP A 285 0.63 16.93 -6.09
N LYS A 286 0.38 18.11 -6.65
CA LYS A 286 0.58 18.36 -8.08
C LYS A 286 2.01 18.06 -8.53
N ARG A 287 3.00 18.23 -7.65
CA ARG A 287 4.42 17.99 -7.93
C ARG A 287 4.76 16.51 -8.18
N TRP A 288 3.93 15.59 -7.71
CA TRP A 288 4.12 14.15 -7.90
C TRP A 288 2.85 13.42 -8.35
N ALA A 289 1.94 14.13 -9.02
CA ALA A 289 0.71 13.56 -9.60
C ALA A 289 0.98 12.40 -10.60
N ALA A 290 2.22 12.31 -11.12
CA ALA A 290 2.66 11.19 -11.94
C ALA A 290 2.73 9.85 -11.19
N ILE A 291 2.78 9.86 -9.85
CA ILE A 291 2.93 8.64 -9.03
C ILE A 291 1.90 8.50 -7.90
N HIS A 292 1.14 9.55 -7.59
CA HIS A 292 -0.03 9.47 -6.72
C HIS A 292 -1.22 10.17 -7.39
N MET A 293 -2.37 9.52 -7.44
CA MET A 293 -3.60 10.12 -7.96
C MET A 293 -4.08 11.30 -7.10
N MET A 294 -4.57 12.35 -7.77
CA MET A 294 -5.47 13.30 -7.10
C MET A 294 -6.79 12.59 -6.76
N PRO A 295 -7.53 12.97 -5.70
CA PRO A 295 -8.75 12.28 -5.30
C PRO A 295 -9.80 12.16 -6.42
N GLU A 296 -9.86 13.16 -7.31
CA GLU A 296 -10.75 13.11 -8.46
C GLU A 296 -10.32 12.07 -9.49
N GLU A 297 -9.01 11.87 -9.67
CA GLU A 297 -8.45 10.84 -10.53
C GLU A 297 -8.65 9.45 -9.93
N SER A 298 -8.63 9.30 -8.61
CA SER A 298 -8.96 8.04 -7.92
C SER A 298 -10.38 7.57 -8.25
N VAL A 299 -11.35 8.49 -8.24
CA VAL A 299 -12.74 8.20 -8.64
C VAL A 299 -12.83 7.90 -10.13
N GLN A 300 -12.08 8.62 -10.98
CA GLN A 300 -12.05 8.31 -12.40
C GLN A 300 -11.44 6.93 -12.69
N ALA A 301 -10.33 6.59 -12.03
CA ALA A 301 -9.69 5.28 -12.16
C ALA A 301 -10.60 4.15 -11.70
N HIS A 302 -11.38 4.33 -10.64
CA HIS A 302 -12.44 3.39 -10.24
C HIS A 302 -13.44 3.11 -11.38
N LEU A 303 -13.87 4.14 -12.09
CA LEU A 303 -14.76 3.99 -13.24
C LEU A 303 -14.05 3.32 -14.43
N ASP A 304 -12.78 3.66 -14.66
CA ASP A 304 -12.00 3.10 -15.77
C ASP A 304 -11.71 1.61 -15.60
N VAL A 305 -11.51 1.15 -14.35
CA VAL A 305 -11.43 -0.29 -14.05
C VAL A 305 -12.81 -0.96 -14.04
N LYS A 306 -13.90 -0.21 -14.22
CA LYS A 306 -15.30 -0.68 -14.19
C LYS A 306 -15.70 -1.24 -12.82
N GLY A 307 -15.38 -0.53 -11.75
CA GLY A 307 -15.81 -0.88 -10.39
C GLY A 307 -17.27 -0.53 -10.10
N ASP A 308 -17.95 -1.32 -9.27
CA ASP A 308 -19.30 -1.01 -8.76
C ASP A 308 -19.26 -0.12 -7.50
N VAL A 309 -18.49 -0.51 -6.48
CA VAL A 309 -18.26 0.33 -5.28
C VAL A 309 -16.77 0.59 -5.04
N MET A 310 -16.44 1.82 -4.68
CA MET A 310 -15.08 2.24 -4.33
C MET A 310 -14.94 2.42 -2.82
N ILE A 311 -13.85 1.93 -2.24
CA ILE A 311 -13.36 2.39 -0.94
C ILE A 311 -12.08 3.22 -1.20
N PRO A 312 -12.05 4.51 -0.84
CA PRO A 312 -10.81 5.28 -0.87
C PRO A 312 -9.87 4.82 0.25
N ILE A 313 -8.63 4.52 -0.10
CA ILE A 313 -7.54 4.09 0.80
C ILE A 313 -6.38 5.08 0.75
N HIS A 314 -5.27 4.79 1.43
CA HIS A 314 -4.05 5.63 1.51
C HIS A 314 -4.21 6.95 2.29
N TRP A 315 -5.30 7.08 3.04
CA TRP A 315 -5.59 8.22 3.92
C TRP A 315 -5.97 7.77 5.34
N GLY A 316 -6.28 8.70 6.24
CA GLY A 316 -6.86 8.38 7.56
C GLY A 316 -5.92 7.69 8.55
N ALA A 317 -4.61 7.62 8.28
CA ALA A 317 -3.65 6.98 9.20
C ALA A 317 -2.36 7.77 9.40
N PHE A 318 -1.76 8.34 8.36
CA PHE A 318 -0.46 8.99 8.46
C PHE A 318 -0.42 10.31 7.70
N ARG A 319 0.46 11.21 8.16
CA ARG A 319 0.79 12.47 7.50
C ARG A 319 2.05 12.29 6.65
N LEU A 320 1.88 11.94 5.38
CA LEU A 320 2.98 11.75 4.41
C LEU A 320 2.99 12.84 3.31
N ALA A 321 1.94 13.64 3.22
CA ALA A 321 1.85 14.82 2.37
C ALA A 321 1.36 16.06 3.13
N MET A 322 1.17 17.15 2.38
CA MET A 322 0.89 18.48 2.93
C MET A 322 -0.59 18.87 2.92
N HIS A 323 -1.45 18.08 2.29
CA HIS A 323 -2.89 18.32 2.27
C HIS A 323 -3.51 18.11 3.67
N ASP A 324 -4.70 18.66 3.89
CA ASP A 324 -5.47 18.38 5.11
C ASP A 324 -5.80 16.88 5.17
N TRP A 325 -5.76 16.27 6.35
CA TRP A 325 -5.95 14.82 6.47
C TRP A 325 -7.33 14.35 5.99
N ARG A 326 -8.33 15.25 5.97
CA ARG A 326 -9.71 15.03 5.51
C ARG A 326 -9.90 15.26 4.00
N ASP A 327 -9.01 16.05 3.38
CA ASP A 327 -9.14 16.47 1.97
C ASP A 327 -9.29 15.28 1.00
N PRO A 328 -8.58 14.14 1.18
CA PRO A 328 -8.78 12.93 0.38
C PRO A 328 -10.24 12.49 0.28
N ALA A 329 -10.87 12.21 1.43
CA ALA A 329 -12.23 11.69 1.49
C ALA A 329 -13.26 12.72 1.05
N GLU A 330 -13.07 14.00 1.43
CA GLU A 330 -13.92 15.11 1.00
C GLU A 330 -14.01 15.23 -0.52
N ARG A 331 -12.84 15.25 -1.18
CA ARG A 331 -12.75 15.47 -2.62
C ARG A 331 -13.19 14.26 -3.41
N ALA A 332 -12.81 13.06 -2.99
CA ALA A 332 -13.32 11.84 -3.61
C ALA A 332 -14.84 11.71 -3.48
N LEU A 333 -15.41 11.98 -2.29
CA LEU A 333 -16.87 11.95 -2.09
C LEU A 333 -17.59 12.97 -2.96
N LYS A 334 -17.06 14.20 -3.04
CA LYS A 334 -17.60 15.23 -3.94
C LYS A 334 -17.57 14.75 -5.39
N LYS A 335 -16.42 14.25 -5.87
CA LYS A 335 -16.28 13.80 -7.25
C LYS A 335 -17.16 12.59 -7.57
N ALA A 336 -17.30 11.68 -6.64
CA ALA A 336 -18.19 10.54 -6.76
C ALA A 336 -19.65 10.95 -6.96
N ARG A 337 -20.14 11.92 -6.17
CA ARG A 337 -21.48 12.48 -6.32
C ARG A 337 -21.66 13.14 -7.70
N GLU A 338 -20.65 13.86 -8.19
CA GLU A 338 -20.69 14.47 -9.53
C GLU A 338 -20.78 13.44 -10.66
N LEU A 339 -20.09 12.30 -10.53
CA LEU A 339 -20.03 11.25 -11.55
C LEU A 339 -21.06 10.13 -11.35
N GLY A 340 -21.84 10.16 -10.25
CA GLY A 340 -22.76 9.08 -9.90
C GLY A 340 -22.08 7.78 -9.45
N ALA A 341 -20.82 7.83 -9.02
CA ALA A 341 -20.08 6.66 -8.52
C ALA A 341 -20.48 6.32 -7.08
N LYS A 342 -20.50 5.02 -6.72
CA LYS A 342 -20.80 4.57 -5.35
C LYS A 342 -19.52 4.50 -4.53
N LEU A 343 -19.48 5.22 -3.43
CA LEU A 343 -18.38 5.16 -2.46
C LEU A 343 -18.86 4.56 -1.16
N ALA A 344 -18.05 3.66 -0.61
CA ALA A 344 -18.15 3.19 0.75
C ALA A 344 -17.07 3.89 1.60
N THR A 345 -17.46 4.45 2.73
CA THR A 345 -16.60 5.21 3.63
C THR A 345 -16.60 4.61 5.04
N PRO A 346 -16.11 3.37 5.21
CA PRO A 346 -16.09 2.72 6.51
C PRO A 346 -15.24 3.51 7.52
N ARG A 347 -15.63 3.42 8.79
CA ARG A 347 -14.73 3.78 9.90
C ARG A 347 -13.59 2.75 9.98
N ILE A 348 -12.47 3.13 10.59
CA ILE A 348 -11.34 2.21 10.80
C ILE A 348 -11.82 1.03 11.65
N GLY A 349 -11.70 -0.20 11.13
CA GLY A 349 -12.17 -1.43 11.76
C GLY A 349 -13.62 -1.82 11.44
N GLU A 350 -14.37 -1.00 10.71
CA GLU A 350 -15.73 -1.33 10.27
C GLU A 350 -15.70 -2.34 9.11
N PRO A 351 -16.33 -3.53 9.23
CA PRO A 351 -16.44 -4.47 8.12
C PRO A 351 -17.41 -3.99 7.05
N VAL A 352 -16.99 -4.07 5.78
CA VAL A 352 -17.82 -3.74 4.61
C VAL A 352 -18.14 -5.03 3.86
N PRO A 353 -19.39 -5.53 3.89
CA PRO A 353 -19.78 -6.66 3.07
C PRO A 353 -19.84 -6.25 1.60
N ILE A 354 -19.44 -7.13 0.69
CA ILE A 354 -19.27 -6.85 -0.75
C ILE A 354 -20.46 -7.41 -1.54
N GLY A 355 -21.07 -6.64 -2.43
CA GLY A 355 -22.18 -7.13 -3.26
C GLY A 355 -23.56 -7.17 -2.58
N THR A 356 -23.68 -6.61 -1.36
CA THR A 356 -24.98 -6.49 -0.66
C THR A 356 -25.83 -5.29 -1.10
N GLY A 357 -25.23 -4.35 -1.83
CA GLY A 357 -25.88 -3.12 -2.28
C GLY A 357 -26.06 -2.04 -1.19
N THR A 358 -25.70 -2.33 0.06
CA THR A 358 -25.70 -1.36 1.18
C THR A 358 -24.31 -1.31 1.79
N TYR A 359 -23.73 -0.12 1.83
CA TYR A 359 -22.36 0.11 2.27
C TYR A 359 -22.30 1.27 3.28
N PRO A 360 -21.32 1.29 4.21
CA PRO A 360 -21.12 2.44 5.08
C PRO A 360 -20.91 3.71 4.26
N SER A 361 -21.63 4.78 4.58
CA SER A 361 -21.58 6.05 3.86
C SER A 361 -21.47 7.26 4.80
N ASP A 362 -21.14 7.01 6.07
CA ASP A 362 -20.95 8.05 7.07
C ASP A 362 -19.74 8.93 6.70
N GLU A 363 -19.91 10.24 6.82
CA GLU A 363 -18.83 11.23 6.66
C GLU A 363 -18.10 11.46 7.99
N TRP A 364 -17.67 10.37 8.63
CA TRP A 364 -17.20 10.35 10.02
C TRP A 364 -15.98 11.26 10.29
N TRP A 365 -15.20 11.59 9.26
CA TRP A 365 -14.05 12.49 9.37
C TRP A 365 -14.45 13.97 9.57
N ARG A 366 -15.72 14.31 9.42
CA ARG A 366 -16.28 15.62 9.73
C ARG A 366 -16.72 15.78 11.18
N SER A 367 -16.73 14.69 11.95
CA SER A 367 -17.30 14.63 13.32
C SER A 367 -16.33 15.05 14.42
#